data_AF-A0A7C5KQJ4-F1
#
_entry.id   AF-A0A7C5KQJ4-F1
#
_cell.length_a   1.000
_cell.length_b   1.000
_cell.length_c   1.000
_cell.angle_alpha   90.00
_cell.angle_beta   90.00
_cell.angle_gamma   90.00
#
_symmetry.space_group_name_H-M   'P 1'
#
loop_
_entity.id
_entity.type
_entity.pdbx_description
1 polymer ?
#
loop_
_entity_poly.entity_id
_entity_poly.type
_entity_poly.pdbx_seq_one_letter_code
_entity_poly.pdbx_strand_id
1 'polypeptide(L)' 'MTKILAIETSCDETAAAVVEDGRYIRSNIVASQIDIHRRYGG' A
#
# COMPACT_ATOMS: atom_id res chain seq x y z
N MET A 1 6.11 19.48 11.05
CA MET A 1 5.69 18.51 10.01
C MET A 1 5.57 17.15 10.65
N THR A 2 4.36 16.59 10.64
CA THR A 2 4.09 15.24 11.13
C THR A 2 4.25 14.26 9.98
N LYS A 3 4.99 13.18 10.20
CA LYS A 3 5.13 12.08 9.24
C LYS A 3 4.36 10.87 9.76
N ILE A 4 3.51 10.32 8.91
CA ILE A 4 2.68 9.14 9.19
C ILE A 4 3.20 8.02 8.31
N LEU A 5 3.50 6.86 8.91
CA LEU A 5 3.72 5.62 8.18
C LEU A 5 2.38 4.89 8.09
N ALA A 6 1.81 4.83 6.89
CA ALA A 6 0.59 4.09 6.60
C ALA A 6 0.94 2.68 6.10
N ILE A 7 0.23 1.67 6.61
CA ILE A 7 0.34 0.27 6.20
C ILE A 7 -1.04 -0.20 5.78
N GLU A 8 -1.13 -0.84 4.61
CA GLU A 8 -2.37 -1.36 4.04
C GLU A 8 -2.20 -2.83 3.67
N THR A 9 -3.10 -3.68 4.19
CA THR A 9 -3.05 -5.15 4.10
C THR A 9 -4.45 -5.79 4.12
N SER A 10 -5.50 -5.05 3.74
CA SER A 10 -6.88 -5.53 3.87
C SER A 10 -7.28 -6.64 2.89
N CYS A 11 -6.66 -6.70 1.71
CA CYS A 11 -6.99 -7.66 0.66
C CYS A 11 -5.73 -8.21 -0.03
N ASP A 12 -5.57 -7.95 -1.33
CA ASP A 12 -4.56 -8.59 -2.19
C ASP A 12 -3.31 -7.73 -2.40
N GLU A 13 -3.30 -6.53 -1.84
CA GLU A 13 -2.16 -5.64 -1.83
C GLU A 13 -1.52 -5.60 -0.44
N THR A 14 -0.20 -5.55 -0.43
CA THR A 14 0.58 -5.07 0.70
C THR A 14 1.20 -3.74 0.30
N ALA A 15 0.88 -2.68 1.02
CA ALA A 15 1.40 -1.35 0.71
C ALA A 15 1.92 -0.62 1.94
N ALA A 16 2.89 0.27 1.70
CA ALA A 16 3.46 1.16 2.69
C ALA A 16 3.68 2.56 2.09
N ALA A 17 3.26 3.59 2.82
CA ALA A 17 3.42 4.98 2.41
C ALA A 17 3.87 5.87 3.55
N VAL A 18 4.71 6.87 3.24
CA VAL A 18 5.01 7.98 4.16
C VAL A 18 4.21 9.19 3.73
N VAL A 19 3.31 9.65 4.60
CA VAL A 19 2.46 10.82 4.38
C VAL A 19 2.88 11.94 5.34
N GLU A 20 3.10 13.13 4.81
CA GLU A 20 3.41 14.33 5.56
C GLU A 20 2.16 15.21 5.69
N ASP A 21 1.89 15.63 6.93
CA ASP A 21 0.77 16.48 7.32
C ASP A 21 -0.60 16.00 6.78
N GLY A 22 -0.75 14.67 6.63
CA GLY A 22 -1.97 14.00 6.17
C GLY A 22 -2.33 14.26 4.70
N ARG A 23 -1.49 14.96 3.94
CA ARG A 23 -1.84 15.48 2.61
C ARG A 23 -0.78 15.24 1.54
N TYR A 24 0.49 15.20 1.93
CA TYR A 24 1.61 15.09 1.00
C TYR A 24 2.20 13.68 1.04
N ILE A 25 2.16 12.98 -0.08
CA ILE A 25 2.79 11.65 -0.21
C ILE A 25 4.28 11.86 -0.48
N ARG A 26 5.13 11.35 0.41
CA ARG A 26 6.59 11.39 0.27
C ARG A 26 7.16 10.09 -0.29
N SER A 27 6.54 8.96 0.03
CA SER A 27 6.81 7.66 -0.58
C SER A 27 5.54 6.84 -0.62
N ASN A 28 5.45 5.95 -1.60
CA ASN A 28 4.35 5.00 -1.76
C ASN A 28 4.84 3.77 -2.53
N ILE A 29 4.76 2.60 -1.92
CA ILE A 29 5.10 1.32 -2.56
C ILE A 29 3.92 0.37 -2.36
N VAL A 30 3.58 -0.34 -3.43
CA VAL A 30 2.52 -1.35 -3.46
C VAL A 30 3.10 -2.64 -4.04
N ALA A 31 2.88 -3.74 -3.35
CA ALA A 31 3.12 -5.09 -3.85
C ALA A 31 1.76 -5.79 -4.01
N SER A 32 1.40 -6.15 -5.24
CA SER A 32 0.13 -6.80 -5.55
C SER A 32 0.28 -8.32 -5.68
N GLN A 33 -0.72 -9.05 -5.20
CA GLN A 33 -0.82 -10.51 -5.30
C GLN A 33 -1.70 -10.96 -6.47
N ILE A 34 -2.18 -10.03 -7.32
CA ILE A 34 -3.07 -10.34 -8.47
C ILE A 34 -2.52 -11.48 -9.34
N ASP A 35 -1.22 -11.49 -9.64
CA ASP A 35 -0.63 -12.54 -10.46
C ASP A 35 -0.65 -13.92 -9.78
N ILE A 36 -0.55 -13.95 -8.45
CA ILE A 36 -0.66 -15.16 -7.64
C ILE A 36 -2.12 -15.64 -7.63
N HIS A 37 -3.07 -14.74 -7.39
CA HIS A 37 -4.50 -15.05 -7.26
C HIS A 37 -5.18 -15.39 -8.58
N ARG A 38 -4.71 -14.81 -9.69
CA ARG A 38 -5.27 -15.05 -11.03
C ARG A 38 -5.35 -16.54 -11.38
N ARG A 39 -4.39 -17.36 -10.94
CA ARG A 39 -4.40 -18.80 -11.21
C ARG A 39 -5.55 -19.55 -10.53
N TYR A 40 -6.18 -18.95 -9.53
CA TYR A 40 -7.27 -19.54 -8.76
C TYR A 40 -8.64 -18.97 -9.13
N GLY A 41 -8.70 -18.08 -10.13
CA GLY A 41 -9.94 -17.44 -10.60
C GLY A 41 -10.19 -16.04 -10.03
N GLY A 42 -9.19 -15.47 -9.36
CA GLY A 42 -9.38 -14.30 -8.49
C GLY A 42 -9.40 -14.74 -7.04
#